data_AF-W2FLL8-F1
#
_entry.id   AF-W2FLL8-F1
#
_cell.length_a   1.000
_cell.length_b   1.000
_cell.length_c   1.000
_cell.angle_alpha   90.00
_cell.angle_beta   90.00
_cell.angle_gamma   90.00
#
_symmetry.space_group_name_H-M   'P 1'
#
loop_
_entity.id
_entity.type
_entity.pdbx_description
1 polymer ?
#
loop_
_entity_poly.entity_id
_entity_poly.type
_entity_poly.pdbx_seq_one_letter_code
_entity_poly.pdbx_strand_id
1 'polypeptide(L)'
;WESPLLRQVQAYVGHFRQSTLNETDLVEDMVKLVKRTQFTPDMLDDNAFTFGYNVNEDGTPAIGEGVDDDPTIVGISTPCVVEMLRYAAEYVLHIDTTYKLDQSGYPVLVLGISDQSRSFHLVAMFVTSQQTGGLISMALQSVFDVFKVITGNYPDIRYCVADTDKAQYNTVMDTTSSKRSRGSNGALTYLMCFSTPPRTWLTAYPVIQWK
;
A
#
# COMPACT_ATOMS: atom_id res chain seq x y z
N TRP A 1 -22.51 -23.16 -28.52
CA TRP A 1 -21.32 -22.38 -28.19
C TRP A 1 -20.29 -23.35 -27.65
N GLU A 2 -19.28 -23.70 -28.46
CA GLU A 2 -18.16 -24.51 -27.99
C GLU A 2 -17.16 -23.60 -27.27
N SER A 3 -16.78 -23.99 -26.05
CA SER A 3 -15.75 -23.29 -25.31
C SER A 3 -14.38 -23.57 -25.95
N PRO A 4 -13.53 -22.54 -26.15
CA PRO A 4 -12.20 -22.74 -26.70
C PRO A 4 -11.37 -23.70 -25.84
N LEU A 5 -10.43 -24.41 -26.47
CA LEU A 5 -9.56 -25.34 -25.77
C LEU A 5 -8.71 -24.58 -24.74
N LEU A 6 -8.48 -25.16 -23.55
CA LEU A 6 -7.68 -24.53 -22.49
C LEU A 6 -6.33 -24.02 -23.01
N ARG A 7 -5.66 -24.79 -23.88
CA ARG A 7 -4.38 -24.42 -24.49
C ARG A 7 -4.46 -23.14 -25.32
N GLN A 8 -5.56 -22.90 -26.03
CA GLN A 8 -5.74 -21.69 -26.83
C GLN A 8 -5.92 -20.46 -25.93
N VAL A 9 -6.70 -20.60 -24.85
CA VAL A 9 -6.88 -19.54 -23.86
C VAL A 9 -5.55 -19.22 -23.16
N GLN A 10 -4.81 -20.25 -22.72
CA GLN A 10 -3.50 -20.07 -22.08
C GLN A 10 -2.48 -19.41 -23.00
N ALA A 11 -2.42 -19.82 -24.28
CA ALA A 11 -1.51 -19.21 -25.25
C ALA A 11 -1.86 -17.74 -25.52
N TYR A 12 -3.15 -17.42 -25.65
CA TYR A 12 -3.61 -16.04 -25.81
C TYR A 12 -3.27 -15.19 -24.59
N VAL A 13 -3.58 -15.67 -23.38
CA VAL A 13 -3.27 -14.96 -22.12
C VAL A 13 -1.78 -14.77 -21.96
N GLY A 14 -0.96 -15.80 -22.23
CA GLY A 14 0.50 -15.70 -22.18
C GLY A 14 1.05 -14.66 -23.16
N HIS A 15 0.58 -14.67 -24.41
CA HIS A 15 0.96 -13.67 -25.40
C HIS A 15 0.57 -12.26 -24.94
N PHE A 16 -0.68 -12.06 -24.50
CA PHE A 16 -1.16 -10.76 -24.04
C PHE A 16 -0.34 -10.23 -22.84
N ARG A 17 -0.01 -11.11 -21.88
CA ARG A 17 0.81 -10.74 -20.73
C ARG A 17 2.20 -10.27 -21.14
N GLN A 18 2.86 -10.98 -22.05
CA GLN A 18 4.18 -10.61 -22.52
C GLN A 18 4.16 -9.37 -23.42
N SER A 19 3.24 -9.30 -24.40
CA SER A 19 3.23 -8.25 -25.42
C SER A 19 2.59 -6.94 -24.96
N THR A 20 1.63 -7.01 -24.03
CA THR A 20 0.78 -5.87 -23.66
C THR A 20 1.01 -5.44 -22.22
N LEU A 21 1.17 -6.39 -21.29
CA LEU A 21 1.44 -6.07 -19.89
C LEU A 21 2.94 -5.99 -19.57
N ASN A 22 3.81 -6.26 -20.56
CA ASN A 22 5.27 -6.35 -20.40
C ASN A 22 5.68 -7.21 -19.20
N GLU A 23 5.02 -8.38 -19.07
CA GLU A 23 5.39 -9.32 -18.03
C GLU A 23 6.85 -9.76 -18.18
N THR A 24 7.60 -9.55 -17.10
CA THR A 24 9.03 -9.81 -17.00
C THR A 24 9.33 -10.21 -15.56
N ASP A 25 10.28 -11.12 -15.38
CA ASP A 25 10.85 -11.52 -14.09
C ASP A 25 12.19 -10.81 -13.80
N LEU A 26 12.60 -9.88 -14.66
CA LEU A 26 13.86 -9.15 -14.53
C LEU A 26 13.69 -7.89 -13.67
N VAL A 27 14.46 -7.81 -12.59
CA VAL A 27 14.53 -6.63 -11.70
C VAL A 27 14.90 -5.37 -12.49
N GLU A 28 15.80 -5.46 -13.47
CA GLU A 28 16.19 -4.32 -14.31
C GLU A 28 15.02 -3.69 -15.06
N ASP A 29 14.05 -4.50 -15.51
CA ASP A 29 12.89 -4.00 -16.22
C ASP A 29 11.89 -3.35 -15.25
N MET A 30 11.77 -3.88 -14.03
CA MET A 30 11.03 -3.21 -12.95
C MET A 30 11.65 -1.85 -12.61
N VAL A 31 12.99 -1.78 -12.49
CA VAL A 31 13.71 -0.52 -12.23
C VAL A 31 13.44 0.50 -13.34
N LYS A 32 13.48 0.10 -14.61
CA LYS A 32 13.12 0.98 -15.75
C LYS A 32 11.67 1.45 -15.67
N LEU A 33 10.75 0.55 -15.32
CA LEU A 33 9.32 0.87 -15.20
C LEU A 33 9.08 1.89 -14.10
N VAL A 34 9.54 1.62 -12.87
CA VAL A 34 9.30 2.50 -11.72
C VAL A 34 10.04 3.83 -11.86
N LYS A 35 11.20 3.87 -12.52
CA LYS A 35 11.87 5.12 -12.87
C LYS A 35 11.04 5.97 -13.84
N ARG A 36 10.40 5.34 -14.83
CA ARG A 36 9.54 6.02 -15.80
C ARG A 36 8.25 6.54 -15.18
N THR A 37 7.70 5.84 -14.19
CA THR A 37 6.44 6.19 -13.53
C THR A 37 6.63 6.88 -12.18
N GLN A 38 7.84 7.35 -11.87
CA GLN A 38 8.14 7.96 -10.57
C GLN A 38 7.26 9.18 -10.28
N PHE A 39 6.87 9.35 -9.01
CA PHE A 39 6.18 10.56 -8.57
C PHE A 39 6.98 11.83 -8.88
N THR A 40 6.31 12.84 -9.44
CA THR A 40 6.83 14.20 -9.55
C THR A 40 5.81 15.21 -9.02
N PRO A 41 6.25 16.33 -8.40
CA PRO A 41 5.32 17.30 -7.80
C PRO A 41 4.37 17.99 -8.80
N ASP A 42 4.71 17.99 -10.08
CA ASP A 42 3.98 18.62 -11.19
C ASP A 42 3.06 17.65 -11.95
N MET A 43 2.95 16.41 -11.48
CA MET A 43 2.11 15.39 -12.10
C MET A 43 0.61 15.73 -11.96
N LEU A 44 -0.17 15.42 -13.00
CA LEU A 44 -1.63 15.56 -12.98
C LEU A 44 -2.28 14.62 -11.96
N ASP A 45 -3.39 15.07 -11.37
CA ASP A 45 -4.08 14.40 -10.25
C ASP A 45 -4.55 12.96 -10.53
N ASP A 46 -4.82 12.64 -11.80
CA ASP A 46 -5.32 11.35 -12.27
C ASP A 46 -4.21 10.41 -12.78
N ASN A 47 -2.98 10.92 -12.93
CA ASN A 47 -1.87 10.10 -13.38
C ASN A 47 -1.38 9.18 -12.26
N ALA A 48 -1.30 7.88 -12.57
CA ALA A 48 -0.71 6.90 -11.68
C ALA A 48 0.82 7.04 -11.63
N PHE A 49 1.38 6.89 -10.44
CA PHE A 49 2.82 6.92 -10.21
C PHE A 49 3.27 5.82 -9.25
N THR A 50 4.57 5.59 -9.27
CA THR A 50 5.29 4.68 -8.38
C THR A 50 6.18 5.43 -7.39
N PHE A 51 6.29 4.89 -6.19
CA PHE A 51 7.05 5.48 -5.07
C PHE A 51 7.34 4.43 -4.00
N GLY A 52 7.94 4.80 -2.86
CA GLY A 52 8.07 3.90 -1.71
C GLY A 52 9.35 3.06 -1.64
N TYR A 53 10.18 3.11 -2.68
CA TYR A 53 11.48 2.45 -2.74
C TYR A 53 12.61 3.41 -2.37
N ASN A 54 13.74 2.83 -1.96
CA ASN A 54 14.98 3.58 -1.78
C ASN A 54 15.55 4.02 -3.15
N VAL A 55 16.43 5.01 -3.12
CA VAL A 55 17.12 5.51 -4.31
C VAL A 55 18.62 5.36 -4.08
N ASN A 56 19.31 4.76 -5.04
CA ASN A 56 20.77 4.61 -5.04
C ASN A 56 21.46 5.97 -5.16
N GLU A 57 22.77 6.01 -4.89
CA GLU A 57 23.57 7.24 -5.01
C GLU A 57 23.54 7.84 -6.43
N ASP A 58 23.35 7.01 -7.46
CA ASP A 58 23.24 7.42 -8.86
C ASP A 58 21.83 7.90 -9.26
N GLY A 59 20.89 7.95 -8.31
CA GLY A 59 19.51 8.36 -8.54
C GLY A 59 18.62 7.27 -9.14
N THR A 60 19.09 6.02 -9.27
CA THR A 60 18.26 4.91 -9.73
C THR A 60 17.42 4.32 -8.60
N PRO A 61 16.20 3.85 -8.88
CA PRO A 61 15.40 3.08 -7.92
C PRO A 61 16.16 1.84 -7.43
N ALA A 62 16.33 1.72 -6.10
CA ALA A 62 16.88 0.55 -5.45
C ALA A 62 15.75 -0.44 -5.16
N ILE A 63 15.48 -1.31 -6.13
CA ILE A 63 14.45 -2.36 -6.05
C ILE A 63 15.14 -3.67 -5.69
N GLY A 64 14.80 -4.23 -4.53
CA GLY A 64 15.37 -5.50 -4.07
C GLY A 64 14.82 -6.71 -4.85
N GLU A 65 15.56 -7.82 -4.80
CA GLU A 65 15.23 -9.10 -5.44
C GLU A 65 14.05 -9.84 -4.78
N GLY A 66 13.61 -9.39 -3.59
CA GLY A 66 12.45 -9.91 -2.90
C GLY A 66 12.76 -11.07 -1.96
N VAL A 67 14.04 -11.32 -1.69
CA VAL A 67 14.50 -12.21 -0.61
C VAL A 67 14.54 -11.47 0.73
N ASP A 68 14.64 -12.20 1.84
CA ASP A 68 14.53 -11.64 3.20
C ASP A 68 15.52 -10.48 3.47
N ASP A 69 16.77 -10.63 3.00
CA ASP A 69 17.85 -9.66 3.17
C ASP A 69 17.83 -8.53 2.13
N ASP A 70 17.06 -8.67 1.06
CA ASP A 70 16.92 -7.68 -0.02
C ASP A 70 15.46 -7.54 -0.46
N PRO A 71 14.60 -6.97 0.41
CA PRO A 71 13.17 -6.97 0.17
C PRO A 71 12.74 -5.98 -0.92
N THR A 72 11.73 -6.38 -1.69
CA THR A 72 11.09 -5.52 -2.69
C THR A 72 9.96 -4.71 -2.05
N ILE A 73 9.88 -3.43 -2.39
CA ILE A 73 8.71 -2.58 -2.10
C ILE A 73 8.47 -1.61 -3.25
N VAL A 74 7.23 -1.57 -3.77
CA VAL A 74 6.80 -0.58 -4.76
C VAL A 74 5.38 -0.14 -4.44
N GLY A 75 5.24 1.15 -4.10
CA GLY A 75 3.97 1.84 -3.93
C GLY A 75 3.41 2.31 -5.26
N ILE A 76 2.09 2.27 -5.39
CA ILE A 76 1.33 2.75 -6.55
C ILE A 76 0.18 3.61 -6.03
N SER A 77 0.01 4.80 -6.61
CA SER A 77 -1.08 5.71 -6.29
C SER A 77 -1.27 6.78 -7.38
N THR A 78 -2.22 7.70 -7.19
CA THR A 78 -2.38 8.95 -7.94
C THR A 78 -2.42 10.14 -6.97
N PRO A 79 -2.07 11.38 -7.39
CA PRO A 79 -2.06 12.50 -6.46
C PRO A 79 -3.44 12.74 -5.83
N CYS A 80 -4.52 12.60 -6.62
CA CYS A 80 -5.90 12.72 -6.16
C CYS A 80 -6.22 11.76 -5.00
N VAL A 81 -5.83 10.49 -5.12
CA VAL A 81 -6.17 9.48 -4.10
C VAL A 81 -5.26 9.57 -2.87
N VAL A 82 -3.99 9.98 -3.01
CA VAL A 82 -3.14 10.30 -1.85
C VAL A 82 -3.72 11.47 -1.05
N GLU A 83 -4.26 12.48 -1.73
CA GLU A 83 -4.86 13.66 -1.10
C GLU A 83 -6.04 13.32 -0.17
N MET A 84 -6.66 12.14 -0.33
CA MET A 84 -7.72 11.65 0.57
C MET A 84 -7.27 11.54 2.04
N LEU A 85 -5.95 11.46 2.30
CA LEU A 85 -5.41 11.55 3.66
C LEU A 85 -5.74 12.86 4.38
N ARG A 86 -6.16 13.92 3.68
CA ARG A 86 -6.67 15.15 4.30
C ARG A 86 -7.83 14.90 5.26
N TYR A 87 -8.56 13.80 5.06
CA TYR A 87 -9.69 13.41 5.90
C TYR A 87 -9.32 12.44 7.04
N ALA A 88 -8.05 12.01 7.14
CA ALA A 88 -7.59 11.07 8.18
C ALA A 88 -7.72 11.60 9.61
N ALA A 89 -7.94 12.90 9.76
CA ALA A 89 -8.26 13.50 11.04
C ALA A 89 -9.68 13.10 11.47
N GLU A 90 -10.65 13.05 10.57
CA GLU A 90 -12.06 12.81 10.91
C GLU A 90 -12.48 11.35 10.74
N TYR A 91 -11.77 10.63 9.87
CA TYR A 91 -12.09 9.28 9.45
C TYR A 91 -11.02 8.28 9.87
N VAL A 92 -11.28 7.01 9.57
CA VAL A 92 -10.41 5.90 9.98
C VAL A 92 -9.44 5.58 8.85
N LEU A 93 -8.13 5.67 9.15
CA LEU A 93 -7.09 5.10 8.29
C LEU A 93 -7.10 3.58 8.44
N HIS A 94 -7.22 2.89 7.32
CA HIS A 94 -7.09 1.44 7.24
C HIS A 94 -5.74 1.08 6.66
N ILE A 95 -5.09 0.11 7.29
CA ILE A 95 -3.87 -0.52 6.79
C ILE A 95 -4.15 -2.02 6.83
N ASP A 96 -4.30 -2.62 5.67
CA ASP A 96 -4.60 -4.04 5.53
C ASP A 96 -3.60 -4.68 4.59
N THR A 97 -3.32 -5.97 4.76
CA THR A 97 -2.49 -6.68 3.80
C THR A 97 -3.24 -7.82 3.15
N THR A 98 -3.38 -7.73 1.83
CA THR A 98 -4.05 -8.73 1.01
C THR A 98 -3.02 -9.55 0.24
N TYR A 99 -3.37 -10.80 -0.07
CA TYR A 99 -2.52 -11.74 -0.81
C TYR A 99 -3.20 -12.14 -2.11
N LYS A 100 -2.42 -12.69 -3.04
CA LYS A 100 -2.89 -13.23 -4.33
C LYS A 100 -3.39 -12.17 -5.31
N LEU A 101 -2.84 -10.96 -5.24
CA LEU A 101 -3.08 -9.91 -6.24
C LEU A 101 -2.08 -9.97 -7.40
N ASP A 102 -0.93 -10.59 -7.19
CA ASP A 102 0.06 -10.91 -8.20
C ASP A 102 0.31 -12.43 -8.30
N GLN A 103 1.03 -12.83 -9.34
CA GLN A 103 1.29 -14.25 -9.62
C GLN A 103 2.36 -14.85 -8.73
N SER A 104 3.27 -14.03 -8.20
CA SER A 104 4.29 -14.44 -7.24
C SER A 104 3.70 -14.62 -5.84
N GLY A 105 2.46 -14.17 -5.63
CA GLY A 105 1.76 -14.26 -4.36
C GLY A 105 2.31 -13.28 -3.33
N TYR A 106 2.95 -12.20 -3.78
CA TYR A 106 3.45 -11.17 -2.90
C TYR A 106 2.32 -10.51 -2.08
N PRO A 107 2.60 -10.18 -0.82
CA PRO A 107 1.68 -9.35 -0.06
C PRO A 107 1.53 -7.97 -0.70
N VAL A 108 0.30 -7.49 -0.74
CA VAL A 108 -0.03 -6.12 -1.13
C VAL A 108 -0.60 -5.39 0.08
N LEU A 109 0.15 -4.42 0.58
CA LEU A 109 -0.30 -3.52 1.64
C LEU A 109 -1.22 -2.47 1.03
N VAL A 110 -2.44 -2.41 1.52
CA VAL A 110 -3.46 -1.47 1.07
C VAL A 110 -3.68 -0.44 2.17
N LEU A 111 -3.54 0.84 1.79
CA LEU A 111 -3.87 1.96 2.65
C LEU A 111 -5.11 2.65 2.10
N GLY A 112 -6.04 2.99 2.98
CA GLY A 112 -7.23 3.75 2.59
C GLY A 112 -7.95 4.39 3.76
N ILE A 113 -8.90 5.26 3.45
CA ILE A 113 -9.72 5.97 4.42
C ILE A 113 -11.14 5.42 4.36
N SER A 114 -11.69 5.00 5.49
CA SER A 114 -13.11 4.66 5.62
C SER A 114 -13.90 5.84 6.15
N ASP A 115 -14.86 6.32 5.36
CA ASP A 115 -15.69 7.47 5.71
C ASP A 115 -16.86 7.12 6.66
N GLN A 116 -17.64 8.12 7.04
CA GLN A 116 -18.84 7.94 7.89
C GLN A 116 -19.93 7.07 7.25
N SER A 117 -19.96 6.96 5.91
CA SER A 117 -20.88 6.09 5.18
C SER A 117 -20.37 4.65 5.08
N ARG A 118 -19.23 4.35 5.72
CA ARG A 118 -18.54 3.05 5.67
C ARG A 118 -18.03 2.69 4.27
N SER A 119 -17.81 3.70 3.44
CA SER A 119 -17.16 3.52 2.14
C SER A 119 -15.65 3.59 2.31
N PHE A 120 -14.95 2.64 1.70
CA PHE A 120 -13.49 2.61 1.68
C PHE A 120 -12.97 3.37 0.45
N HIS A 121 -12.11 4.35 0.70
CA HIS A 121 -11.44 5.16 -0.32
C HIS A 121 -9.95 4.82 -0.31
N LEU A 122 -9.45 4.30 -1.43
CA LEU A 122 -8.04 3.93 -1.56
C LEU A 122 -7.14 5.18 -1.43
N VAL A 123 -6.00 5.03 -0.77
CA VAL A 123 -4.93 6.03 -0.68
C VAL A 123 -3.68 5.55 -1.42
N ALA A 124 -3.28 4.30 -1.23
CA ALA A 124 -2.14 3.70 -1.91
C ALA A 124 -2.18 2.18 -1.81
N MET A 125 -1.54 1.52 -2.76
CA MET A 125 -1.19 0.10 -2.68
C MET A 125 0.32 -0.05 -2.71
N PHE A 126 0.88 -0.97 -1.93
CA PHE A 126 2.29 -1.33 -2.00
C PHE A 126 2.43 -2.82 -2.23
N VAL A 127 3.07 -3.19 -3.32
CA VAL A 127 3.55 -4.57 -3.52
C VAL A 127 4.82 -4.71 -2.70
N THR A 128 4.83 -5.64 -1.75
CA THR A 128 5.99 -5.92 -0.90
C THR A 128 6.37 -7.38 -0.99
N SER A 129 7.66 -7.73 -0.87
CA SER A 129 8.04 -9.15 -0.83
C SER A 129 7.72 -9.82 0.52
N GLN A 130 7.62 -9.02 1.58
CA GLN A 130 7.38 -9.46 2.95
C GLN A 130 6.52 -8.45 3.73
N GLN A 131 6.06 -8.83 4.92
CA GLN A 131 5.24 -7.98 5.82
C GLN A 131 5.99 -7.65 7.10
N THR A 132 7.16 -7.02 6.97
CA THR A 132 7.97 -6.62 8.12
C THR A 132 7.61 -5.21 8.58
N GLY A 133 7.81 -4.92 9.87
CA GLY A 133 7.61 -3.58 10.41
C GLY A 133 8.44 -2.51 9.69
N GLY A 134 9.61 -2.88 9.15
CA GLY A 134 10.46 -1.99 8.34
C GLY A 134 9.82 -1.61 7.00
N LEU A 135 9.28 -2.57 6.25
CA LEU A 135 8.60 -2.28 4.99
C LEU A 135 7.31 -1.47 5.20
N ILE A 136 6.54 -1.80 6.23
CA ILE A 136 5.34 -1.02 6.59
C ILE A 136 5.72 0.43 6.95
N SER A 137 6.85 0.62 7.64
CA SER A 137 7.36 1.95 7.99
C SER A 137 7.73 2.73 6.74
N MET A 138 8.48 2.11 5.81
CA MET A 138 8.84 2.73 4.53
C MET A 138 7.60 3.09 3.71
N ALA A 139 6.59 2.22 3.65
CA ALA A 139 5.33 2.50 2.96
C ALA A 139 4.64 3.75 3.55
N LEU A 140 4.39 3.75 4.86
CA LEU A 140 3.71 4.87 5.53
C LEU A 140 4.48 6.18 5.41
N GLN A 141 5.79 6.15 5.64
CA GLN A 141 6.65 7.32 5.51
C GLN A 141 6.59 7.90 4.11
N SER A 142 6.59 7.04 3.09
CA SER A 142 6.57 7.45 1.69
C SER A 142 5.22 8.05 1.29
N VAL A 143 4.10 7.48 1.77
CA VAL A 143 2.77 8.08 1.54
C VAL A 143 2.69 9.47 2.18
N PHE A 144 3.19 9.62 3.42
CA PHE A 144 3.13 10.90 4.12
C PHE A 144 4.02 11.97 3.50
N ASP A 145 5.18 11.58 2.94
CA ASP A 145 6.04 12.49 2.19
C ASP A 145 5.38 12.96 0.90
N VAL A 146 4.79 12.04 0.14
CA VAL A 146 4.03 12.41 -1.07
C VAL A 146 2.86 13.31 -0.73
N PHE A 147 2.08 12.98 0.30
CA PHE A 147 0.98 13.82 0.77
C PHE A 147 1.46 15.22 1.17
N LYS A 148 2.60 15.33 1.85
CA LYS A 148 3.19 16.62 2.21
C LYS A 148 3.67 17.40 1.00
N VAL A 149 4.22 16.75 -0.01
CA VAL A 149 4.59 17.42 -1.26
C VAL A 149 3.35 17.98 -1.96
N ILE A 150 2.25 17.22 -1.98
CA ILE A 150 0.98 17.62 -2.62
C ILE A 150 0.29 18.76 -1.85
N THR A 151 0.17 18.64 -0.53
CA THR A 151 -0.68 19.53 0.30
C THR A 151 0.07 20.56 1.13
N GLY A 152 1.40 20.46 1.19
CA GLY A 152 2.28 21.29 2.02
C GLY A 152 2.36 20.88 3.51
N ASN A 153 1.56 19.91 3.97
CA ASN A 153 1.52 19.49 5.37
C ASN A 153 1.53 17.96 5.50
N TYR A 154 2.03 17.44 6.62
CA TYR A 154 1.84 16.02 6.94
C TYR A 154 0.38 15.74 7.35
N PRO A 155 -0.13 14.51 7.18
CA PRO A 155 -1.48 14.18 7.58
C PRO A 155 -1.62 14.20 9.11
N ASP A 156 -2.82 14.51 9.60
CA ASP A 156 -3.19 14.30 11.00
C ASP A 156 -4.05 13.05 11.09
N ILE A 157 -3.56 12.01 11.76
CA ILE A 157 -4.22 10.70 11.83
C ILE A 157 -4.70 10.50 13.27
N ARG A 158 -6.02 10.46 13.46
CA ARG A 158 -6.62 10.24 14.78
C ARG A 158 -7.04 8.81 15.03
N TYR A 159 -7.46 8.09 13.99
CA TYR A 159 -7.94 6.72 14.10
C TYR A 159 -7.25 5.86 13.04
N CYS A 160 -6.71 4.72 13.45
CA CYS A 160 -6.15 3.73 12.55
C CYS A 160 -6.70 2.34 12.87
N VAL A 161 -7.13 1.59 11.87
CA VAL A 161 -7.42 0.17 11.94
C VAL A 161 -6.37 -0.59 11.16
N ALA A 162 -5.68 -1.51 11.80
CA ALA A 162 -4.68 -2.36 11.17
C ALA A 162 -4.60 -3.72 11.86
N ASP A 163 -3.86 -4.67 11.29
CA ASP A 163 -3.78 -6.04 11.81
C ASP A 163 -3.25 -6.11 13.25
N THR A 164 -3.54 -7.23 13.89
CA THR A 164 -3.11 -7.58 15.25
C THR A 164 -1.65 -8.05 15.28
N ASP A 165 -0.75 -7.33 14.60
CA ASP A 165 0.69 -7.56 14.67
C ASP A 165 1.40 -6.46 15.49
N LYS A 166 2.28 -6.88 16.40
CA LYS A 166 2.97 -5.95 17.31
C LYS A 166 3.97 -5.07 16.57
N ALA A 167 4.64 -5.59 15.53
CA ALA A 167 5.59 -4.80 14.76
C ALA A 167 4.83 -3.74 13.94
N GLN A 168 3.69 -4.10 13.34
CA GLN A 168 2.83 -3.14 12.65
C GLN A 168 2.31 -2.05 13.59
N TYR A 169 1.81 -2.41 14.78
CA TYR A 169 1.38 -1.43 15.79
C TYR A 169 2.48 -0.42 16.13
N ASN A 170 3.69 -0.90 16.47
CA ASN A 170 4.81 -0.03 16.84
C ASN A 170 5.20 0.89 15.69
N THR A 171 5.28 0.35 14.47
CA THR A 171 5.61 1.11 13.26
C THR A 171 4.59 2.21 12.98
N VAL A 172 3.29 1.92 13.09
CA VAL A 172 2.23 2.90 12.86
C VAL A 172 2.32 4.03 13.90
N MET A 173 2.48 3.68 15.18
CA MET A 173 2.61 4.66 16.25
C MET A 173 3.83 5.58 16.06
N ASP A 174 4.98 5.01 15.71
CA ASP A 174 6.22 5.77 15.50
C ASP A 174 6.15 6.68 14.27
N THR A 175 5.65 6.15 13.14
CA THR A 175 5.59 6.89 11.88
C THR A 175 4.60 8.06 11.94
N THR A 176 3.42 7.83 12.55
CA THR A 176 2.40 8.88 12.72
C THR A 176 2.82 9.94 13.73
N SER A 177 3.64 9.58 14.73
CA SER A 177 4.19 10.54 15.69
C SER A 177 5.33 11.38 15.09
N SER A 178 6.18 10.77 14.25
CA SER A 178 7.33 11.44 13.63
C SER A 178 6.93 12.35 12.46
N LYS A 179 5.93 11.98 11.66
CA LYS A 179 5.44 12.75 10.50
C LYS A 179 4.02 13.25 10.73
N ARG A 180 3.88 14.17 11.68
CA ARG A 180 2.59 14.75 12.10
C ARG A 180 2.45 16.23 11.74
N SER A 181 1.22 16.67 11.47
CA SER A 181 0.91 18.09 11.26
C SER A 181 1.21 18.94 12.50
N ARG A 182 1.75 20.16 12.31
CA ARG A 182 2.19 21.06 13.40
C ARG A 182 1.06 21.58 14.32
N GLY A 183 -0.20 21.39 13.96
CA GLY A 183 -1.38 21.86 14.72
C GLY A 183 -2.24 20.75 15.33
N SER A 184 -1.78 19.51 15.26
CA SER A 184 -2.59 18.35 15.63
C SER A 184 -2.60 18.11 17.14
N ASN A 185 -3.80 18.05 17.76
CA ASN A 185 -3.94 17.93 19.22
C ASN A 185 -4.42 16.55 19.72
N GLY A 186 -4.95 15.67 18.84
CA GLY A 186 -5.52 14.38 19.26
C GLY A 186 -4.54 13.21 19.21
N ALA A 187 -4.37 12.43 20.27
CA ALA A 187 -3.52 11.23 20.19
C ALA A 187 -4.09 10.20 19.19
N LEU A 188 -3.21 9.48 18.49
CA LEU A 188 -3.61 8.37 17.63
C LEU A 188 -4.28 7.28 18.48
N THR A 189 -5.49 6.88 18.08
CA THR A 189 -6.17 5.70 18.59
C THR A 189 -6.02 4.57 17.58
N TYR A 190 -5.29 3.53 17.97
CA TYR A 190 -5.14 2.31 17.16
C TYR A 190 -6.22 1.30 17.55
N LEU A 191 -6.92 0.82 16.53
CA LEU A 191 -7.95 -0.19 16.61
C LEU A 191 -7.41 -1.44 15.92
N MET A 192 -7.50 -2.59 16.58
CA MET A 192 -7.12 -3.85 15.96
C MET A 192 -8.19 -4.28 14.96
N CYS A 193 -7.77 -4.73 13.78
CA CYS A 193 -8.62 -5.38 12.80
C CYS A 193 -9.06 -6.75 13.35
N PHE A 194 -10.37 -7.02 13.42
CA PHE A 194 -10.92 -8.25 13.99
C PHE A 194 -11.26 -9.34 12.95
N SER A 195 -10.74 -9.22 11.72
CA SER A 195 -11.00 -10.16 10.62
C SER A 195 -10.38 -11.56 10.83
N THR A 196 -9.43 -11.71 11.77
CA THR A 196 -8.77 -12.97 12.12
C THR A 196 -8.94 -13.29 13.61
N PRO A 197 -10.00 -14.01 14.02
CA PRO A 197 -10.07 -14.48 15.40
C PRO A 197 -8.98 -15.53 15.64
N PRO A 198 -8.19 -15.45 16.73
CA PRO A 198 -7.51 -16.62 17.25
C PRO A 198 -8.57 -17.68 17.60
N ARG A 199 -8.30 -18.96 17.34
CA ARG A 199 -9.25 -20.08 17.57
C ARG A 199 -9.88 -20.12 18.97
N THR A 200 -9.34 -19.40 19.94
CA THR A 200 -9.79 -19.29 21.32
C THR A 200 -10.92 -18.27 21.57
N TRP A 201 -11.24 -17.36 20.64
CA TRP A 201 -12.15 -16.23 20.90
C TRP A 201 -13.56 -16.36 20.32
N LEU A 202 -13.93 -17.51 19.74
CA LEU A 202 -15.21 -17.73 19.06
C LEU A 202 -16.47 -17.65 19.95
N THR A 203 -16.35 -17.42 21.26
CA THR A 203 -17.50 -17.48 22.19
C THR A 203 -17.91 -16.14 22.81
N ALA A 204 -17.22 -15.02 22.57
CA ALA A 204 -17.40 -13.85 23.43
C ALA A 204 -18.04 -12.60 22.81
N TYR A 205 -17.87 -12.29 21.50
CA TYR A 205 -18.34 -11.00 20.97
C TYR A 205 -18.75 -11.06 19.48
N PRO A 206 -19.71 -10.22 19.05
CA PRO A 206 -20.16 -10.17 17.66
C PRO A 206 -19.06 -9.59 16.76
N VAL A 207 -18.71 -10.35 15.73
CA VAL A 207 -17.75 -10.00 14.69
C VAL A 207 -18.37 -8.96 13.75
N ILE A 208 -17.67 -7.86 13.49
CA ILE A 208 -18.02 -6.95 12.40
C ILE A 208 -17.65 -7.67 11.08
N GLN A 209 -18.66 -8.18 10.39
CA GLN A 209 -18.53 -8.75 9.06
C GLN A 209 -18.83 -7.64 8.05
N TRP A 210 -17.91 -7.39 7.12
CA TRP A 210 -18.15 -6.53 5.97
C TRP A 210 -19.14 -7.23 5.02
N LYS A 211 -20.14 -6.47 4.54
CA LYS A 211 -21.12 -6.93 3.55
C LYS A 211 -20.62 -6.62 2.15
#